data_AF-A0A1S4C592-F1
#
_entry.id   AF-A0A1S4C592-F1
#
_cell.length_a   1.000
_cell.length_b   1.000
_cell.length_c   1.000
_cell.angle_alpha   90.00
_cell.angle_beta   90.00
_cell.angle_gamma   90.00
#
_symmetry.space_group_name_H-M   'P 1'
#
loop_
_entity.id
_entity.type
_entity.pdbx_description
1 polymer ?
#
loop_
_entity_poly.entity_id
_entity_poly.type
_entity_poly.pdbx_seq_one_letter_code
_entity_poly.pdbx_strand_id
1 'polypeptide(L)'
;MEPELDFDKDVPTQTPAYSAPPAPISAPLIQRYQSGYPGPQGHFQGQQSQQMRKASEVNALDMIKEHTMEGQFMTWNVLFLYNLALLVILSFQEAIAVPQFTALFAFGDSLIDPGNNNYLPNSLAKANYVPYGVDFIGPTGRFCNGRTMIDYLGDLLGLPLIPAYTATIAMGSDISKGVNYASAAAGILDETGHNLGERFSLNQQIQNFEDTLNQLKQQMEEQDLSYYLATSLVVMNLGNNDYINNYLQPSLYTTSSNYKPRDYADLLIKHYSRQILALHAIGLRKFLLGAIGPLGCIPSQVGTGLAPPGKCVSIVNEMIGMFNSQLRFLVDQLNKDNPHSIFIYGNTFGGFIEIFNNASVYGFEVKDRGCCGVGRRITCLPLSVPCFNRDQYLFWDAFHPTQAVNQILARKAYSGSLHDCYPINVQQMAQF
;
A
#
# COMPACT_ATOMS: atom_id res chain seq x y z
N MET A 1 56.36 -2.31 16.17
CA MET A 1 56.89 -3.64 16.52
C MET A 1 55.69 -4.53 16.78
N GLU A 2 55.36 -5.27 15.72
CA GLU A 2 54.66 -6.56 15.55
C GLU A 2 54.51 -7.52 16.76
N PRO A 3 53.67 -8.60 16.66
CA PRO A 3 53.36 -9.32 15.41
C PRO A 3 51.92 -9.73 15.10
N GLU A 4 51.72 -9.85 13.78
CA GLU A 4 50.73 -10.62 13.04
C GLU A 4 50.90 -12.14 13.29
N LEU A 5 49.80 -12.89 13.20
CA LEU A 5 49.84 -14.34 12.98
C LEU A 5 48.84 -14.72 11.88
N ASP A 6 49.45 -15.02 10.74
CA ASP A 6 48.92 -15.65 9.53
C ASP A 6 48.82 -17.16 9.74
N PHE A 7 47.71 -17.77 9.32
CA PHE A 7 47.61 -19.22 9.07
C PHE A 7 46.52 -19.48 8.04
N ASP A 8 46.96 -19.55 6.78
CA ASP A 8 46.25 -20.19 5.69
C ASP A 8 46.92 -21.56 5.39
N LYS A 9 46.11 -22.63 5.33
CA LYS A 9 46.16 -23.70 4.30
C LYS A 9 45.34 -24.96 4.64
N ASP A 10 44.39 -25.21 3.73
CA ASP A 10 44.12 -26.47 3.02
C ASP A 10 43.03 -27.47 3.49
N VAL A 11 41.91 -27.43 2.71
CA VAL A 11 41.19 -28.55 2.01
C VAL A 11 40.06 -29.30 2.78
N PRO A 12 38.97 -29.83 2.15
CA PRO A 12 38.31 -29.56 0.85
C PRO A 12 36.79 -29.20 0.92
N THR A 13 36.31 -28.67 -0.20
CA THR A 13 34.92 -28.46 -0.63
C THR A 13 34.04 -29.72 -0.69
N GLN A 14 32.84 -29.67 -0.11
CA GLN A 14 31.70 -30.52 -0.47
C GLN A 14 30.40 -29.71 -0.57
N THR A 15 29.84 -29.69 -1.78
CA THR A 15 28.50 -29.18 -2.13
C THR A 15 27.42 -30.22 -1.82
N PRO A 16 26.28 -29.86 -1.20
CA PRO A 16 25.13 -30.77 -1.11
C PRO A 16 24.26 -30.68 -2.37
N ALA A 17 24.02 -31.83 -2.98
CA ALA A 17 23.08 -32.02 -4.08
C ALA A 17 21.63 -31.99 -3.56
N TYR A 18 20.78 -31.19 -4.20
CA TYR A 18 19.32 -31.21 -4.01
C TYR A 18 18.71 -32.37 -4.80
N SER A 19 17.98 -33.23 -4.09
CA SER A 19 17.18 -34.33 -4.62
C SER A 19 15.80 -33.85 -5.10
N ALA A 20 15.41 -34.28 -6.29
CA ALA A 20 14.11 -34.02 -6.90
C ALA A 20 12.99 -34.90 -6.31
N PRO A 21 11.72 -34.43 -6.29
CA PRO A 21 10.58 -35.21 -5.84
C PRO A 21 10.08 -36.23 -6.90
N PRO A 22 9.38 -37.31 -6.47
CA PRO A 22 9.02 -38.43 -7.33
C PRO A 22 7.76 -38.18 -8.19
N ALA A 23 7.73 -38.85 -9.35
CA ALA A 23 6.62 -38.87 -10.31
C ALA A 23 5.44 -39.77 -9.86
N PRO A 24 4.20 -39.48 -10.28
CA PRO A 24 3.05 -40.32 -9.98
C PRO A 24 2.86 -41.50 -10.95
N ILE A 25 2.61 -42.63 -10.29
CA ILE A 25 2.10 -43.96 -10.64
C ILE A 25 1.18 -44.05 -11.88
N SER A 26 1.52 -45.01 -12.76
CA SER A 26 0.71 -45.58 -13.84
C SER A 26 -0.15 -46.79 -13.40
N ALA A 27 -1.33 -46.97 -14.01
CA ALA A 27 -2.19 -48.16 -13.93
C ALA A 27 -2.72 -48.55 -15.34
N PRO A 28 -3.20 -49.79 -15.58
CA PRO A 28 -2.65 -50.64 -16.65
C PRO A 28 -3.45 -50.82 -17.96
N LEU A 29 -2.74 -51.41 -18.92
CA LEU A 29 -3.16 -51.99 -20.21
C LEU A 29 -4.11 -53.19 -20.07
N ILE A 30 -5.10 -53.30 -20.98
CA ILE A 30 -5.76 -54.56 -21.36
C ILE A 30 -5.65 -54.74 -22.88
N GLN A 31 -5.25 -55.95 -23.29
CA GLN A 31 -4.89 -56.39 -24.64
C GLN A 31 -6.06 -56.65 -25.59
N ARG A 32 -5.74 -56.55 -26.88
CA ARG A 32 -6.50 -56.98 -28.07
C ARG A 32 -6.67 -58.50 -28.16
N TYR A 33 -7.71 -58.94 -28.89
CA TYR A 33 -7.66 -60.15 -29.72
C TYR A 33 -8.42 -59.92 -31.05
N GLN A 34 -7.82 -60.37 -32.15
CA GLN A 34 -8.38 -60.45 -33.51
C GLN A 34 -8.08 -61.85 -34.08
N SER A 35 -9.04 -62.41 -34.83
CA SER A 35 -8.91 -63.31 -36.01
C SER A 35 -10.30 -63.93 -36.26
N GLY A 36 -10.83 -64.26 -37.44
CA GLY A 36 -10.39 -64.27 -38.85
C GLY A 36 -11.17 -65.39 -39.60
N TYR A 37 -11.45 -65.19 -40.91
CA TYR A 37 -11.74 -66.19 -41.98
C TYR A 37 -13.21 -66.60 -42.35
N PRO A 38 -13.50 -67.04 -43.62
CA PRO A 38 -14.54 -66.43 -44.48
C PRO A 38 -15.46 -67.38 -45.30
N GLY A 39 -16.54 -66.79 -45.87
CA GLY A 39 -17.25 -67.16 -47.12
C GLY A 39 -18.01 -68.50 -47.18
N PRO A 40 -18.75 -68.81 -48.29
CA PRO A 40 -19.22 -67.99 -49.41
C PRO A 40 -20.74 -68.18 -49.70
N GLN A 41 -21.33 -67.50 -50.70
CA GLN A 41 -22.27 -68.09 -51.69
C GLN A 41 -22.83 -67.07 -52.68
N GLY A 42 -23.05 -67.55 -53.92
CA GLY A 42 -23.44 -66.77 -55.10
C GLY A 42 -24.94 -66.63 -55.35
N HIS A 43 -25.22 -65.61 -56.18
CA HIS A 43 -26.34 -65.27 -57.06
C HIS A 43 -27.66 -66.09 -57.05
N PHE A 44 -28.82 -65.40 -57.03
CA PHE A 44 -29.53 -64.95 -58.25
C PHE A 44 -30.64 -63.91 -57.96
N GLN A 45 -30.82 -62.99 -58.92
CA GLN A 45 -31.72 -61.83 -59.01
C GLN A 45 -33.21 -62.25 -59.21
N GLY A 46 -34.25 -61.43 -59.06
CA GLY A 46 -34.38 -60.01 -58.79
C GLY A 46 -35.85 -59.59 -58.97
N GLN A 47 -36.38 -58.81 -58.03
CA GLN A 47 -37.65 -58.06 -58.18
C GLN A 47 -37.76 -56.84 -57.21
N GLN A 48 -36.65 -56.38 -56.61
CA GLN A 48 -36.63 -55.28 -55.61
C GLN A 48 -36.19 -53.90 -56.14
N SER A 49 -36.14 -53.68 -57.46
CA SER A 49 -35.46 -52.51 -58.04
C SER A 49 -36.24 -51.18 -58.01
N GLN A 50 -37.54 -51.17 -57.72
CA GLN A 50 -38.33 -49.92 -57.62
C GLN A 50 -38.56 -49.41 -56.19
N GLN A 51 -38.53 -50.27 -55.17
CA GLN A 51 -38.63 -49.84 -53.77
C GLN A 51 -37.30 -49.26 -53.25
N MET A 52 -36.14 -49.68 -53.79
CA MET A 52 -34.84 -49.19 -53.34
C MET A 52 -34.48 -47.77 -53.83
N ARG A 53 -35.05 -47.27 -54.93
CA ARG A 53 -34.76 -45.89 -55.41
C ARG A 53 -35.43 -44.80 -54.56
N LYS A 54 -36.65 -45.03 -54.07
CA LYS A 54 -37.30 -44.09 -53.14
C LYS A 54 -36.63 -44.09 -51.75
N ALA A 55 -36.15 -45.25 -51.29
CA ALA A 55 -35.41 -45.34 -50.03
C ALA A 55 -34.04 -44.64 -50.08
N SER A 56 -33.34 -44.66 -51.23
CA SER A 56 -32.05 -43.97 -51.36
C SER A 56 -32.16 -42.44 -51.44
N GLU A 57 -33.24 -41.91 -52.03
CA GLU A 57 -33.47 -40.45 -52.09
C GLU A 57 -33.88 -39.87 -50.73
N VAL A 58 -34.67 -40.60 -49.93
CA VAL A 58 -35.04 -40.17 -48.57
C VAL A 58 -33.81 -40.15 -47.64
N ASN A 59 -32.96 -41.18 -47.70
CA ASN A 59 -31.72 -41.21 -46.91
C ASN A 59 -30.72 -40.11 -47.29
N ALA A 60 -30.63 -39.75 -48.57
CA ALA A 60 -29.76 -38.66 -49.02
C ALA A 60 -30.25 -37.27 -48.54
N LEU A 61 -31.56 -37.03 -48.54
CA LEU A 61 -32.15 -35.79 -48.04
C LEU A 61 -32.03 -35.64 -46.52
N ASP A 62 -32.18 -36.73 -45.77
CA ASP A 62 -32.02 -36.70 -44.31
C ASP A 62 -30.54 -36.52 -43.91
N MET A 63 -29.59 -37.12 -44.63
CA MET A 63 -28.15 -36.85 -44.42
C MET A 63 -27.76 -35.40 -44.73
N ILE A 64 -28.34 -34.79 -45.79
CA ILE A 64 -28.08 -33.38 -46.11
C ILE A 64 -28.68 -32.47 -45.02
N LYS A 65 -29.84 -32.80 -44.46
CA LYS A 65 -30.45 -32.08 -43.33
C LYS A 65 -29.63 -32.20 -42.05
N GLU A 66 -29.13 -33.39 -41.71
CA GLU A 66 -28.26 -33.58 -40.55
C GLU A 66 -26.95 -32.80 -40.70
N HIS A 67 -26.28 -32.86 -41.85
CA HIS A 67 -25.07 -32.07 -42.10
C HIS A 67 -25.30 -30.55 -42.14
N THR A 68 -26.47 -30.08 -42.61
CA THR A 68 -26.80 -28.65 -42.55
C THR A 68 -27.17 -28.19 -41.14
N MET A 69 -27.83 -29.03 -40.33
CA MET A 69 -28.10 -28.72 -38.92
C MET A 69 -26.81 -28.72 -38.09
N GLU A 70 -25.89 -29.67 -38.29
CA GLU A 70 -24.59 -29.69 -37.61
C GLU A 70 -23.74 -28.47 -37.97
N GLY A 71 -23.73 -28.07 -39.24
CA GLY A 71 -23.05 -26.84 -39.69
C GLY A 71 -23.67 -25.56 -39.12
N GLN A 72 -25.00 -25.50 -39.00
CA GLN A 72 -25.69 -24.41 -38.32
C GLN A 72 -25.35 -24.41 -36.82
N PHE A 73 -25.43 -25.54 -36.13
CA PHE A 73 -25.09 -25.64 -34.70
C PHE A 73 -23.64 -25.23 -34.43
N MET A 74 -22.71 -25.63 -35.29
CA MET A 74 -21.30 -25.25 -35.17
C MET A 74 -21.10 -23.75 -35.37
N THR A 75 -21.79 -23.12 -36.33
CA THR A 75 -21.71 -21.66 -36.56
C THR A 75 -22.33 -20.86 -35.42
N TRP A 76 -23.45 -21.30 -34.83
CA TRP A 76 -24.05 -20.67 -33.64
C TRP A 76 -23.12 -20.75 -32.41
N ASN A 77 -22.43 -21.88 -32.19
CA ASN A 77 -21.46 -22.01 -31.10
C ASN A 77 -20.22 -21.12 -31.29
N VAL A 78 -19.71 -21.01 -32.51
CA VAL A 78 -18.58 -20.10 -32.83
C VAL A 78 -18.98 -18.65 -32.62
N LEU A 79 -20.18 -18.26 -33.06
CA LEU A 79 -20.71 -16.91 -32.82
C LEU A 79 -20.94 -16.65 -31.33
N PHE A 80 -21.47 -17.61 -30.58
CA PHE A 80 -21.67 -17.48 -29.14
C PHE A 80 -20.34 -17.32 -28.39
N LEU A 81 -19.34 -18.14 -28.71
CA LEU A 81 -17.99 -18.04 -28.11
C LEU A 81 -17.30 -16.74 -28.49
N TYR A 82 -17.46 -16.26 -29.73
CA TYR A 82 -16.93 -14.97 -30.17
C TYR A 82 -17.58 -13.80 -29.42
N ASN A 83 -18.91 -13.81 -29.27
CA ASN A 83 -19.63 -12.77 -28.50
C ASN A 83 -19.31 -12.84 -27.01
N LEU A 84 -19.12 -14.04 -26.44
CA LEU A 84 -18.68 -14.22 -25.06
C LEU A 84 -17.26 -13.71 -24.85
N ALA A 85 -16.34 -14.00 -25.78
CA ALA A 85 -14.98 -13.46 -25.75
C ALA A 85 -14.96 -11.93 -25.89
N LEU A 86 -15.81 -11.35 -26.76
CA LEU A 86 -16.00 -9.90 -26.87
C LEU A 86 -16.56 -9.28 -25.60
N LEU A 87 -17.56 -9.91 -24.96
CA LEU A 87 -18.09 -9.46 -23.67
C LEU A 87 -17.03 -9.51 -22.58
N VAL A 88 -16.23 -10.59 -22.54
CA VAL A 88 -15.11 -10.73 -21.62
C VAL A 88 -14.06 -9.63 -21.85
N ILE A 89 -13.67 -9.37 -23.11
CA ILE A 89 -12.72 -8.30 -23.48
C ILE A 89 -13.28 -6.91 -23.12
N LEU A 90 -14.58 -6.67 -23.33
CA LEU A 90 -15.25 -5.41 -22.98
C LEU A 90 -15.42 -5.25 -21.45
N SER A 91 -15.54 -6.35 -20.70
CA SER A 91 -15.50 -6.32 -19.23
C SER A 91 -14.09 -6.21 -18.64
N PHE A 92 -13.05 -6.37 -19.47
CA PHE A 92 -11.64 -6.13 -19.11
C PHE A 92 -11.14 -4.74 -19.51
N GLN A 93 -12.02 -3.83 -19.94
CA GLN A 93 -11.72 -2.42 -19.82
C GLN A 93 -11.81 -2.05 -18.35
N GLU A 94 -10.70 -2.24 -17.62
CA GLU A 94 -10.44 -1.39 -16.46
C GLU A 94 -10.67 0.04 -16.96
N ALA A 95 -11.68 0.71 -16.42
CA ALA A 95 -11.80 2.15 -16.60
C ALA A 95 -10.48 2.71 -16.05
N ILE A 96 -9.57 3.09 -16.95
CA ILE A 96 -8.32 3.74 -16.55
C ILE A 96 -8.77 5.02 -15.87
N ALA A 97 -8.81 5.00 -14.54
CA ALA A 97 -9.13 6.15 -13.74
C ALA A 97 -8.09 7.20 -14.09
N VAL A 98 -8.53 8.28 -14.75
CA VAL A 98 -7.63 9.37 -15.11
C VAL A 98 -7.07 9.94 -13.81
N PRO A 99 -5.73 9.98 -13.64
CA PRO A 99 -5.13 10.49 -12.42
C PRO A 99 -5.62 11.91 -12.13
N GLN A 100 -6.08 12.12 -10.90
CA GLN A 100 -6.59 13.42 -10.44
C GLN A 100 -5.49 14.45 -10.18
N PHE A 101 -4.26 13.97 -10.01
CA PHE A 101 -3.05 14.77 -9.88
C PHE A 101 -1.99 14.20 -10.82
N THR A 102 -1.04 15.02 -11.24
CA THR A 102 0.07 14.56 -12.09
C THR A 102 0.97 13.55 -11.38
N ALA A 103 1.23 13.80 -10.11
CA ALA A 103 2.02 12.96 -9.22
C ALA A 103 1.65 13.14 -7.74
N LEU A 104 2.13 12.21 -6.92
CA LEU A 104 2.00 12.24 -5.46
C LEU A 104 3.38 12.15 -4.79
N PHE A 105 3.77 13.22 -4.11
CA PHE A 105 4.99 13.27 -3.30
C PHE A 105 4.64 13.17 -1.82
N ALA A 106 5.17 12.16 -1.14
CA ALA A 106 4.81 11.88 0.24
C ALA A 106 6.02 12.03 1.18
N PHE A 107 5.83 12.77 2.26
CA PHE A 107 6.82 13.01 3.32
C PHE A 107 6.22 12.57 4.64
N GLY A 108 6.93 11.76 5.40
CA GLY A 108 6.30 11.13 6.56
C GLY A 108 7.19 10.27 7.43
N ASP A 109 6.52 9.55 8.32
CA ASP A 109 7.09 8.52 9.15
C ASP A 109 6.60 7.11 8.76
N SER A 110 6.70 6.15 9.68
CA SER A 110 6.29 4.75 9.49
C SER A 110 4.83 4.56 9.09
N LEU A 111 3.95 5.54 9.36
CA LEU A 111 2.53 5.45 8.99
C LEU A 111 2.31 5.45 7.48
N ILE A 112 3.27 5.99 6.71
CA ILE A 112 3.20 6.06 5.25
C ILE A 112 4.52 5.65 4.57
N ASP A 113 5.47 5.05 5.29
CA ASP A 113 6.73 4.53 4.73
C ASP A 113 6.47 3.29 3.85
N PRO A 114 6.85 3.32 2.56
CA PRO A 114 6.69 2.20 1.65
C PRO A 114 7.88 1.22 1.66
N GLY A 115 8.94 1.51 2.43
CA GLY A 115 10.16 0.71 2.55
C GLY A 115 11.48 1.47 2.41
N ASN A 116 11.53 2.80 2.63
CA ASN A 116 12.78 3.56 2.56
C ASN A 116 13.82 3.05 3.56
N ASN A 117 13.38 2.67 4.77
CA ASN A 117 14.27 2.16 5.80
C ASN A 117 14.92 0.81 5.47
N ASN A 118 14.43 0.08 4.45
CA ASN A 118 15.00 -1.22 4.07
C ASN A 118 16.47 -1.08 3.62
N TYR A 119 16.79 0.04 2.97
CA TYR A 119 18.09 0.33 2.38
C TYR A 119 19.02 1.12 3.34
N LEU A 120 18.58 1.37 4.57
CA LEU A 120 19.39 1.97 5.63
C LEU A 120 20.00 0.85 6.49
N PRO A 121 21.28 0.51 6.34
CA PRO A 121 21.87 -0.66 7.00
C PRO A 121 21.79 -0.59 8.53
N ASN A 122 21.93 0.60 9.13
CA ASN A 122 21.94 0.78 10.58
C ASN A 122 20.57 1.23 11.13
N SER A 123 19.48 1.08 10.37
CA SER A 123 18.13 1.34 10.87
C SER A 123 17.60 0.14 11.65
N LEU A 124 17.11 0.38 12.86
CA LEU A 124 16.34 -0.61 13.65
C LEU A 124 14.85 -0.55 13.32
N ALA A 125 14.37 0.56 12.76
CA ALA A 125 12.98 0.73 12.35
C ALA A 125 12.77 0.14 10.94
N LYS A 126 12.63 -1.18 10.84
CA LYS A 126 12.30 -1.88 9.59
C LYS A 126 11.06 -2.75 9.73
N ALA A 127 10.32 -2.89 8.64
CA ALA A 127 9.13 -3.76 8.53
C ALA A 127 9.20 -4.63 7.26
N ASN A 128 10.40 -5.00 6.82
CA ASN A 128 10.67 -5.85 5.66
C ASN A 128 10.75 -7.34 6.01
N TYR A 129 9.94 -7.77 6.99
CA TYR A 129 9.85 -9.16 7.41
C TYR A 129 8.40 -9.55 7.75
N VAL A 130 8.09 -10.84 7.60
CA VAL A 130 6.79 -11.42 7.96
C VAL A 130 6.57 -11.26 9.48
N PRO A 131 5.37 -10.84 9.95
CA PRO A 131 4.10 -10.82 9.22
C PRO A 131 3.70 -9.47 8.60
N TYR A 132 4.58 -8.46 8.52
CA TYR A 132 4.23 -7.23 7.80
C TYR A 132 3.87 -7.54 6.34
N GLY A 133 2.87 -6.84 5.80
CA GLY A 133 2.39 -7.05 4.44
C GLY A 133 1.73 -8.40 4.15
N VAL A 134 1.31 -9.16 5.17
CA VAL A 134 0.60 -10.45 5.03
C VAL A 134 -0.68 -10.37 4.18
N ASP A 135 -1.36 -9.23 4.15
CA ASP A 135 -2.55 -8.97 3.35
C ASP A 135 -2.25 -8.13 2.09
N PHE A 136 -0.98 -8.09 1.69
CA PHE A 136 -0.50 -7.37 0.51
C PHE A 136 0.41 -8.28 -0.33
N ILE A 137 1.35 -7.72 -1.09
CA ILE A 137 2.33 -8.49 -1.89
C ILE A 137 3.51 -9.03 -1.06
N GLY A 138 3.44 -8.94 0.27
CA GLY A 138 4.51 -9.30 1.19
C GLY A 138 5.13 -8.10 1.93
N PRO A 139 6.21 -8.34 2.70
CA PRO A 139 6.78 -7.35 3.61
C PRO A 139 7.63 -6.33 2.85
N THR A 140 6.98 -5.29 2.34
CA THR A 140 7.65 -4.22 1.58
C THR A 140 8.40 -3.20 2.45
N GLY A 141 8.25 -3.24 3.77
CA GLY A 141 8.71 -2.18 4.68
C GLY A 141 7.59 -1.26 5.18
N ARG A 142 6.35 -1.49 4.74
CA ARG A 142 5.15 -0.87 5.33
C ARG A 142 4.89 -1.43 6.72
N PHE A 143 4.72 -0.54 7.70
CA PHE A 143 4.41 -0.90 9.08
C PHE A 143 2.92 -1.24 9.26
N CYS A 144 2.42 -2.15 8.44
CA CYS A 144 1.01 -2.54 8.38
C CYS A 144 0.89 -4.01 7.97
N ASN A 145 -0.25 -4.64 8.23
CA ASN A 145 -0.60 -5.91 7.60
C ASN A 145 -0.75 -5.82 6.09
N GLY A 146 -1.01 -4.63 5.53
CA GLY A 146 -1.16 -4.46 4.09
C GLY A 146 -0.90 -3.03 3.64
N ARG A 147 -1.90 -2.41 3.00
CA ARG A 147 -1.81 -1.03 2.49
C ARG A 147 -1.87 0.00 3.62
N THR A 148 -1.06 1.04 3.48
CA THR A 148 -1.07 2.24 4.32
C THR A 148 -2.13 3.23 3.84
N MET A 149 -2.37 4.30 4.61
CA MET A 149 -3.33 5.35 4.23
C MET A 149 -2.95 6.00 2.89
N ILE A 150 -1.66 6.22 2.63
CA ILE A 150 -1.20 6.85 1.38
C ILE A 150 -1.42 5.95 0.18
N ASP A 151 -1.31 4.62 0.33
CA ASP A 151 -1.57 3.66 -0.74
C ASP A 151 -3.05 3.70 -1.17
N TYR A 152 -3.96 3.67 -0.19
CA TYR A 152 -5.39 3.78 -0.46
C TYR A 152 -5.79 5.14 -1.02
N LEU A 153 -5.14 6.22 -0.58
CA LEU A 153 -5.36 7.54 -1.16
C LEU A 153 -4.90 7.57 -2.62
N GLY A 154 -3.74 6.98 -2.94
CA GLY A 154 -3.27 6.82 -4.33
C GLY A 154 -4.27 6.08 -5.20
N ASP A 155 -4.82 4.95 -4.72
CA ASP A 155 -5.86 4.18 -5.44
C ASP A 155 -7.10 5.05 -5.73
N LEU A 156 -7.58 5.82 -4.74
CA LEU A 156 -8.73 6.72 -4.90
C LEU A 156 -8.49 7.86 -5.90
N LEU A 157 -7.22 8.24 -6.09
CA LEU A 157 -6.78 9.29 -7.02
C LEU A 157 -6.45 8.78 -8.41
N GLY A 158 -6.52 7.46 -8.65
CA GLY A 158 -6.11 6.84 -9.91
C GLY A 158 -4.60 6.83 -10.13
N LEU A 159 -3.80 6.88 -9.06
CA LEU A 159 -2.35 6.81 -9.12
C LEU A 159 -1.84 5.38 -8.84
N PRO A 160 -0.69 4.99 -9.42
CA PRO A 160 -0.06 3.73 -9.05
C PRO A 160 0.44 3.78 -7.61
N LEU A 161 0.88 2.62 -7.10
CA LEU A 161 1.64 2.58 -5.85
C LEU A 161 2.89 3.44 -5.97
N ILE A 162 3.02 4.40 -5.06
CA ILE A 162 4.15 5.33 -5.08
C ILE A 162 5.40 4.64 -4.52
N PRO A 163 6.52 4.61 -5.27
CA PRO A 163 7.73 3.92 -4.84
C PRO A 163 8.43 4.63 -3.68
N ALA A 164 9.20 3.86 -2.90
CA ALA A 164 10.17 4.40 -1.95
C ALA A 164 11.28 5.15 -2.70
N TYR A 165 11.72 6.31 -2.21
CA TYR A 165 12.87 7.02 -2.78
C TYR A 165 14.13 6.13 -2.88
N THR A 166 14.45 5.33 -1.87
CA THR A 166 15.62 4.45 -1.96
C THR A 166 15.48 3.35 -3.01
N ALA A 167 14.24 2.94 -3.32
CA ALA A 167 13.95 1.99 -4.39
C ALA A 167 14.11 2.61 -5.79
N THR A 168 13.88 3.93 -5.95
CA THR A 168 14.14 4.61 -7.22
C THR A 168 15.64 4.62 -7.53
N ILE A 169 16.49 4.80 -6.52
CA ILE A 169 17.95 4.73 -6.65
C ILE A 169 18.40 3.29 -6.88
N ALA A 170 17.95 2.34 -6.05
CA ALA A 170 18.46 0.98 -6.07
C ALA A 170 17.96 0.15 -7.27
N MET A 171 16.76 0.44 -7.79
CA MET A 171 16.09 -0.38 -8.79
C MET A 171 15.64 0.41 -10.03
N GLY A 172 15.84 1.74 -10.09
CA GLY A 172 15.40 2.56 -11.21
C GLY A 172 13.87 2.64 -11.33
N SER A 173 13.16 2.61 -10.20
CA SER A 173 11.68 2.72 -10.19
C SER A 173 11.23 4.05 -10.79
N ASP A 174 10.11 4.02 -11.53
CA ASP A 174 9.55 5.20 -12.19
C ASP A 174 9.14 6.30 -11.19
N ILE A 175 9.64 7.51 -11.42
CA ILE A 175 9.40 8.70 -10.59
C ILE A 175 8.32 9.62 -11.17
N SER A 176 7.81 9.33 -12.38
CA SER A 176 6.91 10.20 -13.15
C SER A 176 5.53 10.39 -12.52
N LYS A 177 5.14 9.50 -11.60
CA LYS A 177 3.89 9.57 -10.83
C LYS A 177 4.11 9.95 -9.36
N GLY A 178 5.33 10.34 -9.03
CA GLY A 178 5.71 10.77 -7.69
C GLY A 178 6.55 9.73 -6.96
N VAL A 179 7.00 10.12 -5.77
CA VAL A 179 7.92 9.35 -4.94
C VAL A 179 7.54 9.58 -3.48
N ASN A 180 7.70 8.54 -2.68
CA ASN A 180 7.43 8.59 -1.25
C ASN A 180 8.75 8.54 -0.48
N TYR A 181 9.02 9.62 0.23
CA TYR A 181 10.23 9.91 1.00
C TYR A 181 10.07 9.56 2.48
N ALA A 182 8.88 9.14 2.92
CA ALA A 182 8.61 8.82 4.31
C ALA A 182 9.58 7.76 4.84
N SER A 183 10.06 7.96 6.07
CA SER A 183 11.05 7.09 6.69
C SER A 183 10.64 6.78 8.11
N ALA A 184 10.55 5.50 8.45
CA ALA A 184 10.18 5.09 9.80
C ALA A 184 11.12 5.68 10.87
N ALA A 185 10.54 5.98 12.04
CA ALA A 185 11.13 6.74 13.14
C ALA A 185 11.41 8.23 12.88
N ALA A 186 11.21 8.74 11.65
CA ALA A 186 11.43 10.15 11.35
C ALA A 186 10.46 11.07 12.10
N GLY A 187 10.95 12.25 12.47
CA GLY A 187 10.16 13.37 12.96
C GLY A 187 10.38 14.64 12.15
N ILE A 188 9.70 15.70 12.57
CA ILE A 188 9.88 17.07 12.08
C ILE A 188 11.29 17.56 12.43
N LEU A 189 11.79 17.22 13.62
CA LEU A 189 13.13 17.58 14.07
C LEU A 189 14.17 16.53 13.65
N ASP A 190 15.38 17.01 13.33
CA ASP A 190 16.48 16.17 12.89
C ASP A 190 17.00 15.21 13.95
N GLU A 191 16.75 15.44 15.24
CA GLU A 191 17.17 14.54 16.32
C GLU A 191 16.17 13.42 16.60
N THR A 192 14.90 13.60 16.21
CA THR A 192 13.81 12.69 16.52
C THR A 192 14.10 11.27 16.01
N GLY A 193 13.80 10.27 16.86
CA GLY A 193 13.92 8.86 16.50
C GLY A 193 15.35 8.34 16.33
N HIS A 194 16.38 9.14 16.66
CA HIS A 194 17.78 8.71 16.55
C HIS A 194 18.10 7.47 17.41
N ASN A 195 17.36 7.25 18.50
CA ASN A 195 17.46 6.03 19.32
C ASN A 195 17.11 4.73 18.55
N LEU A 196 16.51 4.83 17.36
CA LEU A 196 16.19 3.70 16.48
C LEU A 196 17.16 3.57 15.30
N GLY A 197 18.30 4.26 15.35
CA GLY A 197 19.35 4.20 14.34
C GLY A 197 19.10 5.12 13.14
N GLU A 198 19.53 4.68 11.96
CA GLU A 198 19.39 5.46 10.72
C GLU A 198 17.93 5.65 10.30
N ARG A 199 17.63 6.86 9.83
CA ARG A 199 16.34 7.32 9.29
C ARG A 199 16.53 8.65 8.58
N PHE A 200 15.71 8.91 7.58
CA PHE A 200 15.66 10.23 6.93
C PHE A 200 14.74 11.15 7.73
N SER A 201 15.30 12.13 8.45
CA SER A 201 14.50 13.22 9.06
C SER A 201 13.76 14.03 8.00
N LEU A 202 12.78 14.85 8.38
CA LEU A 202 12.06 15.65 7.38
C LEU A 202 12.98 16.53 6.51
N ASN A 203 14.05 17.10 7.08
CA ASN A 203 15.03 17.84 6.27
C ASN A 203 15.72 16.93 5.24
N GLN A 204 16.09 15.72 5.64
CA GLN A 204 16.70 14.75 4.72
C GLN A 204 15.70 14.24 3.68
N GLN A 205 14.42 14.10 4.02
CA GLN A 205 13.37 13.75 3.06
C GLN A 205 13.19 14.85 2.00
N ILE A 206 13.30 16.13 2.40
CA ILE A 206 13.29 17.26 1.46
C ILE A 206 14.51 17.24 0.54
N GLN A 207 15.70 16.93 1.06
CA GLN A 207 16.91 16.75 0.23
C GLN A 207 16.75 15.60 -0.77
N ASN A 208 16.17 14.47 -0.33
CA ASN A 208 15.87 13.35 -1.22
C ASN A 208 14.86 13.76 -2.33
N PHE A 209 13.92 14.65 -2.03
CA PHE A 209 13.05 15.25 -3.03
C PHE A 209 13.81 16.17 -3.99
N GLU A 210 14.76 16.98 -3.52
CA GLU A 210 15.61 17.81 -4.39
C GLU A 210 16.40 16.97 -5.41
N ASP A 211 16.88 15.79 -5.03
CA ASP A 211 17.52 14.86 -5.96
C ASP A 211 16.54 14.36 -7.04
N THR A 212 15.30 14.06 -6.63
CA THR A 212 14.24 13.64 -7.57
C THR A 212 13.89 14.78 -8.52
N LEU A 213 13.77 16.01 -8.00
CA LEU A 213 13.51 17.19 -8.80
C LEU A 213 14.62 17.44 -9.83
N ASN A 214 15.88 17.24 -9.46
CA ASN A 214 17.01 17.38 -10.38
C ASN A 214 16.95 16.36 -11.53
N GLN A 215 16.46 15.15 -11.27
CA GLN A 215 16.22 14.16 -12.32
C GLN A 215 15.05 14.58 -13.23
N LEU A 216 13.95 15.06 -12.66
CA LEU A 216 12.79 15.53 -13.44
C LEU A 216 13.15 16.72 -14.35
N LYS A 217 14.00 17.64 -13.88
CA LYS A 217 14.53 18.75 -14.69
C LYS A 217 15.32 18.31 -15.93
N GLN A 218 15.87 17.10 -15.93
CA GLN A 218 16.56 16.54 -17.10
C GLN A 218 15.60 15.86 -18.08
N GLN A 219 14.37 15.58 -17.66
CA GLN A 219 13.37 14.81 -18.40
C GLN A 219 12.23 15.69 -18.95
N MET A 220 12.05 16.89 -18.41
CA MET A 220 10.94 17.78 -18.73
C MET A 220 11.45 19.18 -19.05
N GLU A 221 10.81 19.84 -20.01
CA GLU A 221 11.00 21.26 -20.26
C GLU A 221 10.49 22.09 -19.08
N GLU A 222 11.01 23.31 -18.91
CA GLU A 222 10.75 24.16 -17.73
C GLU A 222 9.24 24.42 -17.51
N GLN A 223 8.48 24.64 -18.58
CA GLN A 223 7.04 24.89 -18.51
C GLN A 223 6.26 23.65 -18.10
N ASP A 224 6.62 22.48 -18.65
CA ASP A 224 5.99 21.20 -18.31
C ASP A 224 6.29 20.81 -16.87
N LEU A 225 7.55 21.01 -16.42
CA LEU A 225 7.93 20.78 -15.03
C LEU A 225 7.17 21.70 -14.08
N SER A 226 7.03 22.98 -14.42
CA SER A 226 6.29 23.95 -13.60
C SER A 226 4.82 23.54 -13.45
N TYR A 227 4.17 23.13 -14.55
CA TYR A 227 2.81 22.60 -14.52
C TYR A 227 2.73 21.30 -13.71
N TYR A 228 3.65 20.37 -13.94
CA TYR A 228 3.73 19.09 -13.24
C TYR A 228 3.81 19.28 -11.72
N LEU A 229 4.71 20.14 -11.24
CA LEU A 229 4.86 20.44 -9.80
C LEU A 229 3.63 21.15 -9.23
N ALA A 230 3.07 22.14 -9.95
CA ALA A 230 1.90 22.89 -9.46
C ALA A 230 0.64 22.03 -9.36
N THR A 231 0.55 20.96 -10.17
CA THR A 231 -0.60 20.04 -10.21
C THR A 231 -0.34 18.71 -9.49
N SER A 232 0.84 18.54 -8.89
CA SER A 232 1.15 17.39 -8.02
C SER A 232 0.55 17.57 -6.63
N LEU A 233 0.17 16.45 -5.99
CA LEU A 233 -0.23 16.42 -4.58
C LEU A 233 1.00 16.18 -3.70
N VAL A 234 1.14 17.00 -2.67
CA VAL A 234 2.08 16.75 -1.57
C VAL A 234 1.30 16.26 -0.36
N VAL A 235 1.69 15.12 0.21
CA VAL A 235 1.16 14.64 1.49
C VAL A 235 2.26 14.68 2.54
N MET A 236 2.03 15.37 3.64
CA MET A 236 2.97 15.44 4.76
C MET A 236 2.32 14.90 6.04
N ASN A 237 2.87 13.83 6.60
CA ASN A 237 2.36 13.18 7.82
C ASN A 237 3.52 12.86 8.78
N LEU A 238 3.87 13.85 9.61
CA LEU A 238 4.93 13.76 10.62
C LEU A 238 4.46 14.39 11.94
N GLY A 239 5.24 14.16 12.99
CA GLY A 239 5.00 14.68 14.33
C GLY A 239 4.82 13.58 15.37
N ASN A 240 4.36 12.38 14.97
CA ASN A 240 4.12 11.28 15.91
C ASN A 240 5.40 10.94 16.70
N ASN A 241 6.51 10.73 15.98
CA ASN A 241 7.79 10.37 16.59
C ASN A 241 8.40 11.50 17.44
N ASP A 242 8.13 12.77 17.11
CA ASP A 242 8.59 13.91 17.91
C ASP A 242 8.02 13.84 19.34
N TYR A 243 6.90 13.14 19.53
CA TYR A 243 6.38 12.79 20.84
C TYR A 243 6.85 11.41 21.30
N ILE A 244 6.49 10.32 20.62
CA ILE A 244 6.68 8.94 21.15
C ILE A 244 8.15 8.46 21.15
N ASN A 245 8.98 9.02 20.28
CA ASN A 245 10.40 8.69 20.11
C ASN A 245 11.30 9.91 20.37
N ASN A 246 10.80 10.89 21.14
CA ASN A 246 11.58 12.03 21.64
C ASN A 246 10.95 12.59 22.94
N TYR A 247 9.92 13.43 22.88
CA TYR A 247 9.40 14.17 24.05
C TYR A 247 8.96 13.28 25.22
N LEU A 248 8.29 12.16 24.92
CA LEU A 248 7.79 11.18 25.90
C LEU A 248 8.83 10.14 26.32
N GLN A 249 10.10 10.34 25.97
CA GLN A 249 11.22 9.43 26.28
C GLN A 249 12.29 10.16 27.13
N PRO A 250 11.97 10.64 28.35
CA PRO A 250 12.88 11.44 29.17
C PRO A 250 14.16 10.71 29.62
N SER A 251 14.19 9.37 29.52
CA SER A 251 15.41 8.58 29.79
C SER A 251 16.41 8.61 28.64
N LEU A 252 15.99 9.03 27.44
CA LEU A 252 16.81 9.05 26.22
C LEU A 252 17.03 10.48 25.69
N TYR A 253 16.05 11.36 25.91
CA TYR A 253 16.07 12.73 25.40
C TYR A 253 15.80 13.74 26.52
N THR A 254 16.41 14.92 26.44
CA THR A 254 16.22 16.00 27.41
C THR A 254 15.03 16.91 27.08
N THR A 255 14.34 16.65 25.98
CA THR A 255 13.32 17.52 25.39
C THR A 255 12.19 17.90 26.35
N SER A 256 11.62 16.93 27.07
CA SER A 256 10.54 17.22 28.04
C SER A 256 11.02 17.95 29.30
N SER A 257 12.32 17.93 29.60
CA SER A 257 12.93 18.77 30.63
C SER A 257 13.18 20.20 30.12
N ASN A 258 13.43 20.36 28.82
CA ASN A 258 13.75 21.64 28.20
C ASN A 258 12.51 22.44 27.78
N TYR A 259 11.42 21.76 27.42
CA TYR A 259 10.22 22.38 26.86
C TYR A 259 8.96 21.94 27.59
N LYS A 260 8.08 22.90 27.91
CA LYS A 260 6.69 22.59 28.27
C LYS A 260 5.94 22.12 27.02
N PRO A 261 4.81 21.39 27.16
CA PRO A 261 4.14 20.80 26.01
C PRO A 261 3.71 21.81 24.93
N ARG A 262 3.26 23.00 25.34
CA ARG A 262 2.91 24.08 24.40
C ARG A 262 4.14 24.59 23.66
N ASP A 263 5.20 24.94 24.39
CA ASP A 263 6.45 25.45 23.80
C ASP A 263 7.06 24.45 22.80
N TYR A 264 6.91 23.15 23.08
CA TYR A 264 7.34 22.10 22.16
C TYR A 264 6.47 22.03 20.90
N ALA A 265 5.14 22.13 21.03
CA ALA A 265 4.25 22.21 19.87
C ALA A 265 4.58 23.44 18.99
N ASP A 266 4.85 24.60 19.61
CA ASP A 266 5.25 25.83 18.92
C ASP A 266 6.58 25.63 18.15
N LEU A 267 7.55 24.95 18.78
CA LEU A 267 8.83 24.60 18.15
C LEU A 267 8.61 23.71 16.90
N LEU A 268 7.83 22.63 17.03
CA LEU A 268 7.54 21.72 15.92
C LEU A 268 6.86 22.46 14.77
N ILE A 269 5.83 23.27 15.04
CA ILE A 269 5.11 24.03 14.01
C ILE A 269 6.01 25.03 13.30
N LYS A 270 6.92 25.69 14.03
CA LYS A 270 7.90 26.61 13.45
C LYS A 270 8.84 25.90 12.48
N HIS A 271 9.35 24.72 12.83
CA HIS A 271 10.19 23.93 11.92
C HIS A 271 9.38 23.43 10.72
N TYR A 272 8.19 22.88 10.98
CA TYR A 272 7.33 22.31 9.95
C TYR A 272 6.91 23.35 8.92
N SER A 273 6.56 24.56 9.37
CA SER A 273 6.25 25.69 8.49
C SER A 273 7.40 26.03 7.54
N ARG A 274 8.65 26.04 8.01
CA ARG A 274 9.83 26.31 7.15
C ARG A 274 10.02 25.23 6.09
N GLN A 275 9.85 23.98 6.47
CA GLN A 275 9.98 22.81 5.59
C GLN A 275 8.87 22.78 4.53
N ILE A 276 7.62 23.07 4.91
CA ILE A 276 6.50 23.25 3.98
C ILE A 276 6.79 24.39 2.99
N LEU A 277 7.26 25.54 3.48
CA LEU A 277 7.57 26.70 2.63
C LEU A 277 8.76 26.44 1.69
N ALA A 278 9.72 25.60 2.08
CA ALA A 278 10.80 25.18 1.18
C ALA A 278 10.27 24.37 -0.01
N LEU A 279 9.39 23.39 0.24
CA LEU A 279 8.72 22.64 -0.82
C LEU A 279 7.83 23.53 -1.70
N HIS A 280 7.11 24.47 -1.09
CA HIS A 280 6.31 25.45 -1.81
C HIS A 280 7.16 26.36 -2.70
N ALA A 281 8.31 26.85 -2.21
CA ALA A 281 9.22 27.71 -2.98
C ALA A 281 9.73 27.04 -4.28
N ILE A 282 9.76 25.70 -4.32
CA ILE A 282 10.19 24.91 -5.48
C ILE A 282 9.10 24.80 -6.57
N GLY A 283 7.85 25.13 -6.27
CA GLY A 283 6.76 25.12 -7.27
C GLY A 283 5.57 24.24 -6.91
N LEU A 284 5.64 23.49 -5.80
CA LEU A 284 4.52 22.69 -5.31
C LEU A 284 3.41 23.61 -4.78
N ARG A 285 2.14 23.30 -5.10
CA ARG A 285 1.00 24.19 -4.78
C ARG A 285 -0.13 23.51 -4.00
N LYS A 286 -0.17 22.18 -3.94
CA LYS A 286 -1.28 21.43 -3.35
C LYS A 286 -0.79 20.52 -2.24
N PHE A 287 -1.17 20.81 -1.00
CA PHE A 287 -0.65 20.15 0.19
C PHE A 287 -1.77 19.58 1.07
N LEU A 288 -1.67 18.31 1.40
CA LEU A 288 -2.41 17.68 2.50
C LEU A 288 -1.47 17.51 3.69
N LEU A 289 -1.73 18.27 4.75
CA LEU A 289 -0.99 18.22 6.01
C LEU A 289 -1.77 17.38 7.01
N GLY A 290 -1.29 16.16 7.26
CA GLY A 290 -1.88 15.23 8.21
C GLY A 290 -1.66 15.69 9.64
N ALA A 291 -2.73 15.71 10.43
CA ALA A 291 -2.65 15.83 11.88
C ALA A 291 -1.93 14.61 12.48
N ILE A 292 -1.45 14.76 13.71
CA ILE A 292 -0.98 13.64 14.52
C ILE A 292 -2.20 12.87 15.03
N GLY A 293 -2.19 11.54 14.92
CA GLY A 293 -3.25 10.68 15.46
C GLY A 293 -3.32 10.74 17.01
N PRO A 294 -4.35 10.16 17.64
CA PRO A 294 -4.48 10.23 19.09
C PRO A 294 -3.50 9.28 19.79
N LEU A 295 -2.26 9.73 19.99
CA LEU A 295 -1.17 8.89 20.50
C LEU A 295 -1.49 8.27 21.87
N GLY A 296 -2.27 8.93 22.72
CA GLY A 296 -2.71 8.36 24.00
C GLY A 296 -3.60 7.12 23.85
N CYS A 297 -4.15 6.86 22.67
CA CYS A 297 -4.97 5.70 22.36
C CYS A 297 -4.18 4.52 21.78
N ILE A 298 -2.93 4.71 21.35
CA ILE A 298 -2.16 3.61 20.76
C ILE A 298 -1.82 2.58 21.85
N PRO A 299 -1.70 1.29 21.50
CA PRO A 299 -1.48 0.25 22.50
C PRO A 299 -0.25 0.50 23.39
N SER A 300 0.85 1.02 22.85
CA SER A 300 2.06 1.32 23.64
C SER A 300 1.84 2.35 24.75
N GLN A 301 0.99 3.35 24.52
CA GLN A 301 0.64 4.34 25.54
C GLN A 301 -0.38 3.78 26.53
N VAL A 302 -1.40 3.06 26.06
CA VAL A 302 -2.38 2.40 26.95
C VAL A 302 -1.71 1.32 27.81
N GLY A 303 -0.64 0.68 27.31
CA GLY A 303 0.17 -0.32 28.01
C GLY A 303 1.00 0.21 29.17
N THR A 304 1.13 1.52 29.32
CA THR A 304 1.81 2.17 30.47
C THR A 304 1.00 2.08 31.76
N GLY A 305 -0.32 1.87 31.67
CA GLY A 305 -1.22 1.85 32.83
C GLY A 305 -1.56 3.24 33.39
N LEU A 306 -1.19 4.33 32.70
CA LEU A 306 -1.49 5.70 33.10
C LEU A 306 -2.97 6.10 32.93
N ALA A 307 -3.78 5.25 32.28
CA ALA A 307 -5.20 5.47 32.07
C ALA A 307 -6.03 4.26 32.54
N PRO A 308 -7.31 4.45 32.92
CA PRO A 308 -8.22 3.34 33.21
C PRO A 308 -8.40 2.39 32.02
N PRO A 309 -8.74 1.10 32.26
CA PRO A 309 -9.00 0.14 31.19
C PRO A 309 -9.99 0.66 30.14
N GLY A 310 -9.62 0.50 28.86
CA GLY A 310 -10.45 0.91 27.72
C GLY A 310 -10.47 2.43 27.46
N LYS A 311 -9.66 3.22 28.17
CA LYS A 311 -9.50 4.66 27.94
C LYS A 311 -8.12 4.99 27.38
N CYS A 312 -8.06 6.08 26.62
CA CYS A 312 -6.81 6.66 26.15
C CYS A 312 -6.12 7.45 27.28
N VAL A 313 -4.81 7.60 27.21
CA VAL A 313 -4.03 8.47 28.09
C VAL A 313 -4.31 9.94 27.73
N SER A 314 -5.16 10.60 28.53
CA SER A 314 -5.69 11.94 28.21
C SER A 314 -4.58 12.98 28.09
N ILE A 315 -3.61 12.98 29.02
CA ILE A 315 -2.51 13.95 29.01
C ILE A 315 -1.69 13.88 27.73
N VAL A 316 -1.49 12.68 27.15
CA VAL A 316 -0.81 12.53 25.86
C VAL A 316 -1.66 13.16 24.74
N ASN A 317 -2.96 12.84 24.69
CA ASN A 317 -3.85 13.41 23.68
C ASN A 317 -4.03 14.94 23.82
N GLU A 318 -3.95 15.49 25.02
CA GLU A 318 -3.97 16.94 25.25
C GLU A 318 -2.73 17.61 24.64
N MET A 319 -1.54 17.02 24.81
CA MET A 319 -0.32 17.52 24.18
C MET A 319 -0.41 17.49 22.65
N ILE A 320 -0.94 16.38 22.10
CA ILE A 320 -1.15 16.25 20.65
C ILE A 320 -2.18 17.27 20.14
N GLY A 321 -3.23 17.54 20.92
CA GLY A 321 -4.23 18.56 20.60
C GLY A 321 -3.64 19.96 20.45
N MET A 322 -2.57 20.29 21.20
CA MET A 322 -1.88 21.58 21.07
C MET A 322 -1.19 21.71 19.71
N PHE A 323 -0.47 20.67 19.26
CA PHE A 323 0.16 20.66 17.93
C PHE A 323 -0.89 20.71 16.82
N ASN A 324 -1.90 19.85 16.88
CA ASN A 324 -2.93 19.76 15.83
C ASN A 324 -3.73 21.07 15.68
N SER A 325 -4.02 21.75 16.79
CA SER A 325 -4.69 23.06 16.75
C SER A 325 -3.82 24.11 16.04
N GLN A 326 -2.52 24.12 16.31
CA GLN A 326 -1.58 25.03 15.65
C GLN A 326 -1.34 24.66 14.19
N LEU A 327 -1.33 23.38 13.83
CA LEU A 327 -1.22 22.95 12.44
C LEU A 327 -2.42 23.45 11.62
N ARG A 328 -3.63 23.39 12.19
CA ARG A 328 -4.82 23.95 11.55
C ARG A 328 -4.71 25.47 11.37
N PHE A 329 -4.23 26.18 12.38
CA PHE A 329 -3.98 27.63 12.27
C PHE A 329 -2.92 27.94 11.21
N LEU A 330 -1.86 27.14 11.11
CA LEU A 330 -0.84 27.25 10.07
C LEU A 330 -1.45 27.06 8.68
N VAL A 331 -2.39 26.13 8.50
CA VAL A 331 -3.12 25.95 7.23
C VAL A 331 -3.90 27.22 6.85
N ASP A 332 -4.58 27.86 7.80
CA ASP A 332 -5.28 29.14 7.54
C ASP A 332 -4.28 30.22 7.11
N GLN A 333 -3.14 30.32 7.79
CA GLN A 333 -2.10 31.29 7.47
C GLN A 333 -1.48 31.03 6.09
N LEU A 334 -1.14 29.78 5.78
CA LEU A 334 -0.54 29.40 4.49
C LEU A 334 -1.48 29.70 3.33
N ASN A 335 -2.77 29.39 3.44
CA ASN A 335 -3.75 29.72 2.39
C ASN A 335 -3.96 31.24 2.25
N LYS A 336 -3.95 31.99 3.36
CA LYS A 336 -4.05 33.46 3.33
C LYS A 336 -2.84 34.10 2.64
N ASP A 337 -1.64 33.63 2.96
CA ASP A 337 -0.39 34.22 2.49
C ASP A 337 -0.04 33.75 1.05
N ASN A 338 -0.67 32.67 0.56
CA ASN A 338 -0.39 32.06 -0.75
C ASN A 338 -1.69 31.78 -1.54
N PRO A 339 -2.35 32.80 -2.12
CA PRO A 339 -3.68 32.68 -2.74
C PRO A 339 -3.75 31.79 -3.99
N HIS A 340 -2.60 31.39 -4.56
CA HIS A 340 -2.51 30.48 -5.70
C HIS A 340 -2.06 29.07 -5.29
N SER A 341 -2.25 28.71 -4.02
CA SER A 341 -1.91 27.41 -3.45
C SER A 341 -3.03 26.95 -2.55
N ILE A 342 -3.12 25.64 -2.36
CA ILE A 342 -4.14 25.02 -1.52
C ILE A 342 -3.42 24.17 -0.47
N PHE A 343 -3.66 24.50 0.78
CA PHE A 343 -3.23 23.72 1.93
C PHE A 343 -4.46 23.17 2.66
N ILE A 344 -4.48 21.87 2.92
CA ILE A 344 -5.55 21.19 3.65
C ILE A 344 -4.98 20.59 4.93
N TYR A 345 -5.70 20.78 6.03
CA TYR A 345 -5.54 20.04 7.27
C TYR A 345 -6.32 18.72 7.18
N GLY A 346 -5.65 17.58 7.26
CA GLY A 346 -6.26 16.25 7.35
C GLY A 346 -6.41 15.81 8.81
N ASN A 347 -7.64 15.73 9.32
CA ASN A 347 -7.95 15.47 10.72
C ASN A 347 -7.90 13.99 11.11
N THR A 348 -6.73 13.37 10.97
CA THR A 348 -6.50 11.96 11.39
C THR A 348 -6.83 11.75 12.87
N PHE A 349 -6.57 12.74 13.74
CA PHE A 349 -6.93 12.69 15.16
C PHE A 349 -8.44 12.48 15.35
N GLY A 350 -9.25 13.37 14.77
CA GLY A 350 -10.70 13.29 14.86
C GLY A 350 -11.25 12.02 14.22
N GLY A 351 -10.76 11.68 13.03
CA GLY A 351 -11.17 10.46 12.32
C GLY A 351 -10.89 9.19 13.12
N PHE A 352 -9.71 9.08 13.74
CA PHE A 352 -9.38 7.93 14.57
C PHE A 352 -10.18 7.90 15.87
N ILE A 353 -10.39 9.03 16.54
CA ILE A 353 -11.23 9.10 17.76
C ILE A 353 -12.68 8.68 17.46
N GLU A 354 -13.21 9.08 16.30
CA GLU A 354 -14.54 8.66 15.86
C GLU A 354 -14.61 7.14 15.67
N ILE A 355 -13.63 6.55 14.98
CA ILE A 355 -13.51 5.10 14.80
C ILE A 355 -13.38 4.40 16.16
N PHE A 356 -12.52 4.90 17.05
CA PHE A 356 -12.25 4.29 18.35
C PHE A 356 -13.48 4.27 19.27
N ASN A 357 -14.26 5.35 19.26
CA ASN A 357 -15.47 5.47 20.06
C ASN A 357 -16.65 4.68 19.48
N ASN A 358 -16.69 4.51 18.15
CA ASN A 358 -17.75 3.80 17.44
C ASN A 358 -17.25 2.50 16.78
N ALA A 359 -16.27 1.83 17.40
CA ALA A 359 -15.54 0.70 16.80
C ALA A 359 -16.45 -0.36 16.17
N SER A 360 -17.52 -0.75 16.86
CA SER A 360 -18.47 -1.75 16.38
C SER A 360 -19.24 -1.33 15.13
N VAL A 361 -19.53 -0.03 14.96
CA VAL A 361 -20.20 0.52 13.76
C VAL A 361 -19.29 0.38 12.55
N TYR A 362 -17.99 0.49 12.76
CA TYR A 362 -16.96 0.32 11.74
C TYR A 362 -16.50 -1.14 11.57
N GLY A 363 -17.10 -2.09 12.29
CA GLY A 363 -16.75 -3.52 12.21
C GLY A 363 -15.54 -3.94 13.05
N PHE A 364 -15.04 -3.07 13.93
CA PHE A 364 -13.91 -3.36 14.82
C PHE A 364 -14.36 -3.89 16.18
N GLU A 365 -13.71 -4.96 16.63
CA GLU A 365 -13.93 -5.61 17.92
C GLU A 365 -12.78 -5.34 18.90
N VAL A 366 -11.56 -5.18 18.39
CA VAL A 366 -10.36 -5.04 19.22
C VAL A 366 -9.69 -3.68 18.99
N LYS A 367 -9.70 -2.86 20.04
CA LYS A 367 -9.23 -1.47 19.98
C LYS A 367 -8.06 -1.13 20.90
N ASP A 368 -7.59 -2.08 21.71
CA ASP A 368 -6.71 -1.80 22.84
C ASP A 368 -5.36 -2.54 22.78
N ARG A 369 -5.10 -3.31 21.72
CA ARG A 369 -3.88 -4.09 21.51
C ARG A 369 -3.63 -4.29 20.01
N GLY A 370 -2.38 -4.58 19.65
CA GLY A 370 -2.03 -4.97 18.29
C GLY A 370 -2.55 -6.37 17.96
N CYS A 371 -2.90 -6.59 16.69
CA CYS A 371 -3.15 -7.92 16.14
C CYS A 371 -1.87 -8.77 16.07
N CYS A 372 -0.72 -8.11 15.94
CA CYS A 372 0.61 -8.68 15.85
C CYS A 372 1.51 -8.13 16.96
N GLY A 373 2.53 -8.92 17.35
CA GLY A 373 3.46 -8.58 18.42
C GLY A 373 2.97 -9.01 19.82
N VAL A 374 3.73 -8.65 20.86
CA VAL A 374 3.39 -9.00 22.25
C VAL A 374 2.44 -7.95 22.83
N GLY A 375 1.18 -8.05 22.40
CA GLY A 375 0.04 -7.29 22.93
C GLY A 375 0.16 -5.78 22.74
N ARG A 376 0.51 -5.06 23.82
CA ARG A 376 0.50 -3.59 23.88
C ARG A 376 1.88 -2.95 23.75
N ARG A 377 2.99 -3.70 23.73
CA ARG A 377 4.30 -3.13 24.08
C ARG A 377 5.31 -3.00 22.94
N ILE A 378 5.22 -3.84 21.92
CA ILE A 378 6.25 -3.92 20.89
C ILE A 378 5.62 -4.01 19.50
N THR A 379 6.42 -3.66 18.49
CA THR A 379 6.14 -3.95 17.09
C THR A 379 6.09 -5.46 16.83
N CYS A 380 5.72 -5.86 15.62
CA CYS A 380 5.75 -7.27 15.23
C CYS A 380 7.13 -7.88 15.41
N LEU A 381 7.16 -9.10 15.97
CA LEU A 381 8.36 -9.94 15.95
C LEU A 381 8.44 -10.71 14.64
N PRO A 382 9.65 -10.92 14.08
CA PRO A 382 9.82 -11.75 12.90
C PRO A 382 9.19 -13.14 13.08
N LEU A 383 8.47 -13.59 12.04
CA LEU A 383 7.80 -14.90 11.99
C LEU A 383 6.72 -15.12 13.06
N SER A 384 6.30 -14.08 13.77
CA SER A 384 5.17 -14.18 14.69
C SER A 384 3.86 -14.42 13.91
N VAL A 385 2.99 -15.27 14.46
CA VAL A 385 1.66 -15.52 13.91
C VAL A 385 0.75 -14.36 14.32
N PRO A 386 0.23 -13.56 13.38
CA PRO A 386 -0.71 -12.50 13.71
C PRO A 386 -2.08 -13.09 14.06
N CYS A 387 -2.97 -12.27 14.61
CA CYS A 387 -4.36 -12.63 14.80
C CYS A 387 -5.04 -13.03 13.46
N PHE A 388 -6.06 -13.90 13.53
CA PHE A 388 -6.77 -14.37 12.33
C PHE A 388 -7.67 -13.27 11.71
N ASN A 389 -8.48 -12.59 12.51
CA ASN A 389 -9.46 -11.60 12.04
C ASN A 389 -8.88 -10.18 12.01
N ARG A 390 -7.88 -9.95 11.15
CA ARG A 390 -7.12 -8.69 11.10
C ARG A 390 -7.98 -7.44 10.88
N ASP A 391 -9.03 -7.56 10.07
CA ASP A 391 -9.93 -6.43 9.76
C ASP A 391 -10.85 -6.04 10.93
N GLN A 392 -10.89 -6.83 12.01
CA GLN A 392 -11.61 -6.50 13.24
C GLN A 392 -10.73 -5.79 14.29
N TYR A 393 -9.45 -5.55 13.98
CA TYR A 393 -8.49 -4.87 14.86
C TYR A 393 -8.23 -3.44 14.38
N LEU A 394 -8.22 -2.49 15.30
CA LEU A 394 -7.79 -1.13 14.99
C LEU A 394 -6.29 -1.04 14.72
N PHE A 395 -5.51 -1.78 15.51
CA PHE A 395 -4.06 -1.70 15.52
C PHE A 395 -3.44 -2.97 14.98
N TRP A 396 -2.51 -2.80 14.05
CA TRP A 396 -1.70 -3.90 13.55
C TRP A 396 -0.67 -4.33 14.59
N ASP A 397 0.07 -3.39 15.16
CA ASP A 397 1.03 -3.62 16.24
C ASP A 397 0.84 -2.60 17.38
N ALA A 398 1.83 -2.40 18.25
CA ALA A 398 1.69 -1.49 19.38
C ALA A 398 1.61 0.01 19.02
N PHE A 399 1.81 0.38 17.76
CA PHE A 399 1.86 1.76 17.29
C PHE A 399 1.00 2.01 16.05
N HIS A 400 1.00 1.07 15.11
CA HIS A 400 0.49 1.30 13.77
C HIS A 400 -0.94 0.76 13.58
N PRO A 401 -1.79 1.46 12.81
CA PRO A 401 -3.12 0.98 12.46
C PRO A 401 -3.08 -0.21 11.51
N THR A 402 -4.16 -0.99 11.46
CA THR A 402 -4.38 -1.98 10.40
C THR A 402 -4.73 -1.31 9.07
N GLN A 403 -4.63 -2.07 7.97
CA GLN A 403 -5.03 -1.58 6.66
C GLN A 403 -6.53 -1.19 6.63
N ALA A 404 -7.37 -1.88 7.41
CA ALA A 404 -8.80 -1.58 7.51
C ALA A 404 -9.03 -0.16 8.05
N VAL A 405 -8.30 0.25 9.08
CA VAL A 405 -8.34 1.63 9.58
C VAL A 405 -7.75 2.60 8.55
N ASN A 406 -6.62 2.25 7.94
CA ASN A 406 -5.99 3.09 6.90
C ASN A 406 -6.92 3.37 5.72
N GLN A 407 -7.71 2.39 5.30
CA GLN A 407 -8.67 2.54 4.21
C GLN A 407 -9.76 3.56 4.57
N ILE A 408 -10.29 3.50 5.80
CA ILE A 408 -11.32 4.44 6.27
C ILE A 408 -10.75 5.86 6.35
N LEU A 409 -9.56 6.02 6.93
CA LEU A 409 -8.90 7.33 7.04
C LEU A 409 -8.58 7.92 5.66
N ALA A 410 -8.14 7.09 4.69
CA ALA A 410 -7.91 7.53 3.32
C ALA A 410 -9.20 8.04 2.66
N ARG A 411 -10.32 7.32 2.83
CA ARG A 411 -11.63 7.77 2.31
C ARG A 411 -12.10 9.07 2.96
N LYS A 412 -11.90 9.21 4.27
CA LYS A 412 -12.19 10.46 5.00
C LYS A 412 -11.34 11.62 4.48
N ALA A 413 -10.06 11.41 4.20
CA ALA A 413 -9.22 12.46 3.62
C ALA A 413 -9.64 12.81 2.17
N TYR A 414 -10.00 11.79 1.39
CA TYR A 414 -10.36 11.94 0.00
C TYR A 414 -11.67 12.72 -0.19
N SER A 415 -12.77 12.24 0.40
CA SER A 415 -14.11 12.77 0.16
C SER A 415 -14.91 13.02 1.45
N GLY A 416 -14.23 13.13 2.59
CA GLY A 416 -14.88 13.39 3.88
C GLY A 416 -15.38 14.82 4.02
N SER A 417 -16.01 15.07 5.16
CA SER A 417 -16.61 16.36 5.51
C SER A 417 -15.56 17.38 5.94
N LEU A 418 -16.00 18.61 6.23
CA LEU A 418 -15.13 19.65 6.83
C LEU A 418 -14.57 19.29 8.23
N HIS A 419 -15.13 18.25 8.86
CA HIS A 419 -14.58 17.70 10.10
C HIS A 419 -13.41 16.76 9.86
N ASP A 420 -13.38 16.09 8.70
CA ASP A 420 -12.34 15.14 8.30
C ASP A 420 -11.18 15.86 7.60
N CYS A 421 -11.48 16.86 6.76
CA CYS A 421 -10.51 17.68 6.06
C CYS A 421 -10.95 19.16 6.02
N TYR A 422 -10.02 20.09 6.18
CA TYR A 422 -10.33 21.53 6.21
C TYR A 422 -9.28 22.33 5.44
N PRO A 423 -9.66 23.35 4.63
CA PRO A 423 -11.01 23.89 4.43
C PRO A 423 -11.85 23.16 3.38
N ILE A 424 -11.25 22.22 2.65
CA ILE A 424 -11.89 21.34 1.66
C ILE A 424 -11.24 19.95 1.77
N ASN A 425 -11.79 18.93 1.10
CA ASN A 425 -11.17 17.60 1.02
C ASN A 425 -10.29 17.44 -0.24
N VAL A 426 -9.54 16.32 -0.33
CA VAL A 426 -8.58 16.11 -1.42
C VAL A 426 -9.27 15.99 -2.78
N GLN A 427 -10.46 15.39 -2.85
CA GLN A 427 -11.25 15.30 -4.08
C GLN A 427 -11.64 16.70 -4.60
N GLN A 428 -12.01 17.61 -3.70
CA GLN A 428 -12.30 19.00 -4.06
C GLN A 428 -11.02 19.74 -4.49
N MET A 429 -9.89 19.52 -3.82
CA MET A 429 -8.59 20.10 -4.22
C MET A 429 -8.14 19.68 -5.63
N ALA A 430 -8.48 18.47 -6.06
CA ALA A 430 -8.16 17.98 -7.39
C ALA A 430 -8.85 18.79 -8.52
N GLN A 431 -9.92 19.53 -8.21
CA GLN A 431 -10.71 20.28 -9.19
C GLN A 431 -10.18 21.69 -9.48
N PHE A 432 -9.21 22.18 -8.69
CA PHE A 432 -8.52 23.47 -8.87
C PHE A 432 -7.20 23.28 -9.58
#